data_AF-A0A1Q4DZT3-F1
#
_entry.id   AF-A0A1Q4DZT3-F1
#
_cell.length_a   1.000
_cell.length_b   1.000
_cell.length_c   1.000
_cell.angle_alpha   90.00
_cell.angle_beta   90.00
_cell.angle_gamma   90.00
#
_symmetry.space_group_name_H-M   'P 1'
#
loop_
_entity.id
_entity.type
_entity.pdbx_description
1 polymer ?
#
loop_
_entity_poly.entity_id
_entity_poly.type
_entity_poly.pdbx_seq_one_letter_code
_entity_poly.pdbx_strand_id
1 'polypeptide(L)'
;MEKVQLFTAFAPAITIVGIAGILGWVLTTWMRVKHGYPLDGSWGQAIYPQNSDEAMERIKLLSQENAQLRAELGAVKDRLANVERIVTDGAHMLDREIEQLRGPHN
;
A
#
# COMPACT_ATOMS: atom_id res chain seq x y z
N MET A 1 -37.18 39.60 -39.54
CA MET A 1 -37.07 38.48 -40.51
C MET A 1 -35.61 38.12 -40.76
N GLU A 2 -34.74 39.09 -41.07
CA GLU A 2 -33.32 38.88 -41.41
C GLU A 2 -32.49 38.20 -40.30
N LYS A 3 -32.68 38.60 -39.03
CA LYS A 3 -31.97 37.98 -37.89
C LYS A 3 -32.30 36.50 -37.71
N VAL A 4 -33.54 36.09 -37.96
CA VAL A 4 -33.99 34.68 -37.82
C VAL A 4 -33.37 33.82 -38.93
N GLN A 5 -33.27 34.34 -40.14
CA GLN A 5 -32.60 33.65 -41.26
C GLN A 5 -31.10 33.47 -40.98
N LEU A 6 -30.46 34.48 -40.39
CA LEU A 6 -29.07 34.41 -39.96
C LEU A 6 -28.86 33.30 -38.92
N PHE A 7 -29.72 33.23 -37.90
CA PHE A 7 -29.67 32.16 -36.90
C PHE A 7 -29.88 30.77 -37.52
N THR A 8 -30.83 30.59 -38.43
CA THR A 8 -31.05 29.29 -39.09
C THR A 8 -29.90 28.88 -40.01
N ALA A 9 -29.23 29.84 -40.65
CA ALA A 9 -28.08 29.57 -41.52
C ALA A 9 -26.83 29.15 -40.73
N PHE A 10 -26.59 29.77 -39.57
CA PHE A 10 -25.42 29.47 -38.73
C PHE A 10 -25.67 28.40 -37.65
N ALA A 11 -26.93 28.08 -37.33
CA ALA A 11 -27.32 27.04 -36.39
C ALA A 11 -26.56 25.71 -36.58
N PRO A 12 -26.48 25.10 -37.77
CA PRO A 12 -25.78 23.82 -37.94
C PRO A 12 -24.27 23.93 -37.64
N ALA A 13 -23.63 25.05 -38.02
CA ALA A 13 -22.21 25.26 -37.73
C ALA A 13 -21.95 25.42 -36.23
N ILE A 14 -22.80 26.15 -35.52
CA ILE A 14 -22.72 26.33 -34.06
C ILE A 14 -22.87 24.98 -33.35
N THR A 15 -23.81 24.14 -33.79
CA THR A 15 -24.03 22.81 -33.21
C THR A 15 -22.82 21.90 -33.39
N ILE A 16 -22.21 21.89 -34.59
CA ILE A 16 -21.02 21.08 -34.87
C ILE A 16 -19.83 21.53 -34.00
N VAL A 17 -19.60 22.85 -33.89
CA VAL A 17 -18.52 23.39 -33.05
C VAL A 17 -18.77 23.09 -31.58
N GLY A 18 -20.02 23.20 -31.11
CA GLY A 18 -20.39 22.84 -29.74
C GLY A 18 -20.11 21.38 -29.41
N ILE A 19 -20.52 20.46 -30.29
CA ILE A 19 -20.26 19.02 -30.13
C ILE A 19 -18.76 18.72 -30.18
N ALA A 20 -18.02 19.32 -31.11
CA ALA A 20 -16.58 19.15 -31.23
C ALA A 20 -15.83 19.65 -29.97
N GLY A 21 -16.28 20.76 -29.38
CA GLY A 21 -15.74 21.28 -28.12
C GLY A 21 -15.96 20.32 -26.94
N ILE A 22 -17.16 19.76 -26.81
CA ILE A 22 -17.48 18.78 -25.76
C ILE A 22 -16.64 17.51 -25.95
N LEU A 23 -16.56 16.98 -27.18
CA LEU A 23 -15.74 15.80 -27.48
C LEU A 23 -14.27 16.06 -27.20
N GLY A 24 -13.73 17.23 -27.57
CA GLY A 24 -12.36 17.62 -27.25
C GLY A 24 -12.09 17.66 -25.75
N TRP A 25 -13.01 18.21 -24.95
CA TRP A 25 -12.88 18.25 -23.50
C TRP A 25 -12.95 16.84 -22.86
N VAL A 26 -13.86 15.98 -23.33
CA VAL A 26 -13.95 14.59 -22.86
C VAL A 26 -12.69 13.81 -23.21
N LEU A 27 -12.19 13.95 -24.45
CA LEU A 27 -10.98 13.26 -24.90
C LEU A 27 -9.74 13.71 -24.11
N THR A 28 -9.59 15.01 -23.86
CA THR A 28 -8.46 15.52 -23.07
C THR A 28 -8.53 15.10 -21.61
N THR A 29 -9.72 15.05 -21.02
CA THR A 29 -9.92 14.55 -19.65
C THR A 29 -9.66 13.04 -19.59
N TRP A 30 -10.15 12.27 -20.57
CA TRP A 30 -9.88 10.84 -20.68
C TRP A 30 -8.39 10.52 -20.81
N MET A 31 -7.67 11.28 -21.65
CA MET A 31 -6.22 11.16 -21.78
C MET A 31 -5.49 11.51 -20.48
N ARG A 32 -5.91 12.57 -19.78
CA ARG A 32 -5.33 12.95 -18.47
C ARG A 32 -5.52 11.86 -17.42
N VAL A 33 -6.72 11.28 -17.34
CA VAL A 33 -7.02 10.15 -16.45
C VAL A 33 -6.14 8.94 -16.79
N LYS A 34 -6.06 8.56 -18.07
CA LYS A 34 -5.29 7.37 -18.50
C LYS A 34 -3.79 7.50 -18.25
N HIS A 35 -3.23 8.71 -18.35
CA HIS A 35 -1.80 8.97 -18.19
C HIS A 35 -1.42 9.48 -16.80
N GLY A 36 -2.36 9.51 -15.84
CA GLY A 36 -2.06 9.88 -14.45
C GLY A 36 -1.77 11.36 -14.24
N TYR A 37 -2.15 12.24 -15.15
CA TYR A 37 -2.02 13.69 -14.95
C TYR A 37 -2.99 14.16 -13.85
N PRO A 38 -2.60 15.15 -13.05
CA PRO A 38 -3.45 15.64 -11.97
C PRO A 38 -4.75 16.20 -12.56
N LEU A 39 -5.87 15.72 -12.02
CA LEU A 39 -7.17 16.28 -12.29
C LEU A 39 -7.37 17.47 -11.35
N ASP A 40 -7.86 18.58 -11.89
CA ASP A 40 -8.23 19.74 -11.08
C ASP A 40 -9.47 19.37 -10.24
N GLY A 41 -9.28 19.14 -8.95
CA GLY A 41 -10.39 19.00 -8.00
C GLY A 41 -11.15 20.32 -7.85
N SER A 42 -12.36 20.26 -7.31
CA SER A 42 -13.27 21.41 -7.13
C SER A 42 -12.70 22.58 -6.30
N TRP A 43 -11.51 22.41 -5.72
CA TRP A 43 -10.78 23.38 -4.89
C TRP A 43 -9.27 23.42 -5.19
N GLY A 44 -8.86 23.18 -6.45
CA GLY A 44 -7.46 23.29 -6.87
C GLY A 44 -6.52 22.22 -6.30
N GLN A 45 -7.08 21.13 -5.76
CA GLN A 45 -6.29 19.98 -5.35
C GLN A 45 -6.03 19.08 -6.55
N ALA A 46 -4.75 18.78 -6.80
CA ALA A 46 -4.31 17.83 -7.79
C ALA A 46 -4.73 16.40 -7.36
N ILE A 47 -5.79 15.87 -7.96
CA ILE A 47 -6.22 14.48 -7.75
C ILE A 47 -5.49 13.62 -8.78
N TYR A 48 -4.52 12.83 -8.31
CA TYR A 48 -3.87 11.83 -9.15
C TYR A 48 -4.79 10.60 -9.27
N PRO A 49 -5.11 10.13 -10.48
CA PRO A 49 -5.73 8.84 -10.67
C PRO A 49 -4.72 7.77 -10.24
N GLN A 50 -4.81 7.31 -9.00
CA GLN A 50 -3.98 6.23 -8.51
C GLN A 50 -4.52 4.93 -9.10
N ASN A 51 -3.65 4.17 -9.79
CA ASN A 51 -3.90 2.76 -10.08
C ASN A 51 -3.85 2.01 -8.74
N SER A 52 -4.97 2.01 -8.03
CA SER A 52 -5.14 1.41 -6.72
C SER A 52 -4.75 -0.07 -6.69
N ASP A 53 -4.86 -0.75 -7.83
CA ASP A 53 -4.74 -2.21 -7.89
C ASP A 53 -3.30 -2.68 -7.68
N GLU A 54 -2.31 -2.05 -8.31
CA GLU A 54 -0.90 -2.41 -8.15
C GLU A 54 -0.39 -2.03 -6.75
N ALA A 55 -0.80 -0.88 -6.22
CA ALA A 55 -0.47 -0.46 -4.87
C ALA A 55 -1.11 -1.41 -3.82
N MET A 56 -2.37 -1.81 -4.04
CA MET A 56 -3.08 -2.74 -3.17
C MET A 56 -2.47 -4.14 -3.20
N GLU A 57 -2.06 -4.62 -4.38
CA GLU A 57 -1.36 -5.89 -4.53
C GLU A 57 -0.02 -5.89 -3.80
N ARG A 58 0.78 -4.82 -3.95
CA ARG A 58 2.03 -4.65 -3.19
C ARG A 58 1.80 -4.61 -1.68
N ILE A 59 0.76 -3.91 -1.22
CA ILE A 59 0.39 -3.88 0.21
C ILE A 59 0.02 -5.29 0.70
N LYS A 60 -0.73 -6.06 -0.11
CA LYS A 60 -1.09 -7.44 0.22
C LYS A 60 0.14 -8.34 0.32
N LEU A 61 1.07 -8.25 -0.63
CA LEU A 61 2.33 -9.00 -0.61
C LEU A 61 3.18 -8.63 0.63
N LEU A 62 3.35 -7.34 0.90
CA LEU A 62 4.08 -6.86 2.09
C LEU A 62 3.41 -7.30 3.40
N SER A 63 2.08 -7.33 3.45
CA SER A 63 1.35 -7.81 4.64
C SER A 63 1.56 -9.31 4.86
N GLN A 64 1.67 -10.10 3.79
CA GLN A 64 1.97 -11.53 3.88
C GLN A 64 3.40 -11.77 4.36
N GLU A 65 4.36 -11.04 3.80
CA GLU A 65 5.77 -11.12 4.21
C GLU A 65 5.95 -10.74 5.69
N ASN A 66 5.28 -9.68 6.15
CA ASN A 66 5.28 -9.31 7.57
C ASN A 66 4.69 -10.39 8.48
N ALA A 67 3.64 -11.09 8.03
CA ALA A 67 3.06 -12.19 8.80
C ALA A 67 4.03 -13.37 8.92
N GLN A 68 4.72 -13.71 7.83
CA GLN A 68 5.75 -14.75 7.82
C GLN A 68 6.94 -14.39 8.73
N LEU A 69 7.47 -13.17 8.60
CA LEU A 69 8.59 -12.70 9.44
C LEU A 69 8.24 -12.74 10.93
N ARG A 70 7.00 -12.39 11.29
CA ARG A 70 6.53 -12.47 12.69
C ARG A 70 6.46 -13.92 13.18
N ALA A 71 6.07 -14.86 12.34
CA ALA A 71 6.06 -16.28 12.68
C ALA A 71 7.49 -16.82 12.86
N GLU A 72 8.42 -16.48 11.96
CA GLU A 72 9.83 -16.86 12.06
C GLU A 72 10.48 -16.27 13.32
N LEU A 73 10.22 -14.99 13.61
CA LEU A 73 10.68 -14.36 14.85
C LEU A 73 10.09 -15.03 16.10
N GLY A 74 8.84 -15.48 16.06
CA GLY A 74 8.22 -16.26 17.13
C GLY A 74 8.98 -17.57 17.38
N ALA A 75 9.23 -18.35 16.33
CA ALA A 75 9.97 -19.61 16.43
C ALA A 75 11.40 -19.41 16.96
N VAL A 76 12.08 -18.33 16.54
CA VAL A 76 13.41 -18.00 17.07
C VAL A 76 13.35 -17.65 18.55
N LYS A 77 12.35 -16.87 18.99
CA LYS A 77 12.15 -16.55 20.42
C LYS A 77 11.92 -17.80 21.27
N ASP A 78 11.10 -18.74 20.80
CA ASP A 78 10.84 -20.00 21.52
C ASP A 78 12.12 -20.83 21.68
N ARG A 79 12.97 -20.85 20.64
CA ARG A 79 14.28 -21.52 20.72
C ARG A 79 15.23 -20.80 21.68
N LEU A 80 15.24 -19.47 21.68
CA LEU A 80 16.04 -18.70 22.62
C LEU A 80 15.61 -18.96 24.07
N ALA A 81 14.31 -19.01 24.36
CA ALA A 81 13.80 -19.35 25.68
C ALA A 81 14.21 -20.77 26.12
N ASN A 82 14.17 -21.73 25.21
CA ASN A 82 14.69 -23.08 25.50
C ASN A 82 16.19 -23.09 25.79
N VAL A 83 16.99 -22.31 25.04
CA VAL A 83 18.43 -22.20 25.30
C VAL A 83 18.69 -21.52 26.65
N GLU A 84 17.98 -20.45 26.97
CA GLU A 84 18.05 -19.76 28.26
C GLU A 84 17.76 -20.74 29.41
N ARG A 85 16.72 -21.57 29.26
CA ARG A 85 16.38 -22.60 30.25
C ARG A 85 17.49 -23.64 30.41
N ILE A 86 18.06 -24.15 29.32
CA ILE A 86 19.16 -25.15 29.38
C ILE A 86 20.39 -24.56 30.09
N VAL A 87 20.78 -23.34 29.73
CA VAL A 87 21.95 -22.68 30.31
C VAL A 87 21.75 -22.40 31.80
N THR A 88 20.55 -21.95 32.18
CA THR A 88 20.23 -21.58 33.57
C THR A 88 20.04 -22.81 34.45
N ASP A 89 19.19 -23.76 34.04
CA ASP A 89 18.91 -24.98 34.81
C ASP A 89 20.16 -25.87 34.89
N GLY A 90 20.92 -25.99 33.80
CA GLY A 90 22.14 -26.79 33.73
C GLY A 90 23.24 -26.30 34.67
N ALA A 91 23.47 -24.98 34.75
CA ALA A 91 24.46 -24.39 35.64
C ALA A 91 24.12 -24.65 37.12
N HIS A 92 22.86 -24.45 37.52
CA HIS A 92 22.43 -24.69 38.89
C HIS A 92 22.44 -26.17 39.29
N MET A 93 22.17 -27.09 38.35
CA MET A 93 22.29 -28.53 38.59
C MET A 93 23.75 -28.93 38.81
N LEU A 94 24.66 -28.44 37.98
CA LEU A 94 26.09 -28.71 38.09
C LEU A 94 26.68 -28.18 39.41
N ASP A 95 26.36 -26.95 39.80
CA ASP A 95 26.84 -26.37 41.07
C ASP A 95 26.37 -27.19 42.28
N ARG A 96 25.12 -27.66 42.27
CA ARG A 96 24.59 -28.54 43.32
C ARG A 96 25.28 -29.90 43.36
N GLU A 97 25.57 -30.47 42.19
CA GLU A 97 26.27 -31.76 42.07
C GLU A 97 27.73 -31.64 42.55
N ILE A 98 28.41 -30.54 42.21
CA ILE A 98 29.76 -30.21 42.72
C ILE A 98 29.74 -30.07 44.25
N GLU A 99 28.78 -29.36 44.82
CA GLU A 99 28.69 -29.17 46.28
C GLU A 99 28.39 -30.49 47.02
N GLN A 100 27.57 -31.37 46.44
CA GLN A 100 27.37 -32.73 46.97
C GLN A 100 28.67 -33.56 46.95
N LEU A 101 29.46 -33.46 45.88
CA LEU A 101 30.74 -34.16 45.76
C LEU A 101 31.82 -33.60 46.68
N ARG A 102 31.73 -32.32 47.07
CA ARG A 102 32.67 -31.73 48.04
C ARG A 102 32.57 -32.34 49.42
N GLY A 103 31.38 -32.80 49.84
CA GLY A 103 31.16 -33.47 51.12
C GLY A 103 31.60 -32.67 52.35
N PRO A 104 31.36 -33.16 53.58
CA PRO A 104 31.96 -32.57 54.77
C PRO A 104 33.46 -32.87 54.72
N HIS A 105 34.27 -31.86 54.43
CA HIS A 105 35.68 -31.88 54.79
C HIS A 105 35.76 -32.05 56.32
N ASN A 106 36.28 -33.20 56.77
CA ASN A 106 36.68 -33.42 58.16
C ASN A 106 37.72 -32.39 58.61
#